data_AF-A0A9D8K2R2-F1
#
_entry.id   AF-A0A9D8K2R2-F1
#
_cell.length_a   1.000
_cell.length_b   1.000
_cell.length_c   1.000
_cell.angle_alpha   90.00
_cell.angle_beta   90.00
_cell.angle_gamma   90.00
#
_symmetry.space_group_name_H-M   'P 1'
#
loop_
_entity.id
_entity.type
_entity.pdbx_description
1 polymer ?
#
loop_
_entity_poly.entity_id
_entity_poly.type
_entity_poly.pdbx_seq_one_letter_code
_entity_poly.pdbx_strand_id
1 'polypeptide(L)'
;MDQKVVCQKCGSENVAGLQFCGVCGAKLTAGAQKSDIVCPACGFQNPPSQHFCGNCGVKLPAPGEAKVQEISCPACGSKNPADRHFCGVCGASLTPPVQTAKAAEPVATQPVQPMVSTPAHSEVAVRPTWGLAWGLFWRIALLWLLFGGIIYLMVYFLMLSNIIPPLQGS
;
A
#
# COMPACT_ATOMS: atom_id res chain seq x y z
N MET A 1 17.62 -7.47 -12.70
CA MET A 1 16.95 -7.64 -14.00
C MET A 1 16.13 -6.40 -14.24
N ASP A 2 16.47 -5.60 -15.25
CA ASP A 2 15.76 -4.35 -15.53
C ASP A 2 14.37 -4.66 -16.09
N GLN A 3 13.33 -4.42 -15.29
CA GLN A 3 11.95 -4.56 -15.74
C GLN A 3 11.66 -3.46 -16.78
N LYS A 4 11.13 -3.84 -17.94
CA LYS A 4 10.79 -2.92 -19.04
C LYS A 4 9.28 -2.68 -19.12
N VAL A 5 8.89 -1.49 -19.54
CA VAL A 5 7.49 -1.11 -19.81
C VAL A 5 7.36 -0.59 -21.24
N VAL A 6 6.35 -1.08 -21.97
CA VAL A 6 6.04 -0.63 -23.34
C VAL A 6 5.07 0.55 -23.29
N CYS A 7 5.39 1.62 -24.00
CA CYS A 7 4.54 2.79 -24.13
C CYS A 7 3.30 2.46 -24.96
N GLN A 8 2.10 2.58 -24.36
CA GLN A 8 0.83 2.31 -25.04
C GLN A 8 0.49 3.31 -26.16
N LYS A 9 1.16 4.47 -26.22
CA LYS A 9 0.92 5.49 -27.25
C LYS A 9 1.79 5.32 -28.49
N CYS A 10 3.06 4.96 -28.33
CA CYS A 10 4.02 4.91 -29.44
C CYS A 10 4.79 3.59 -29.56
N GLY A 11 4.53 2.61 -28.68
CA GLY A 11 5.13 1.29 -28.73
C GLY A 11 6.59 1.19 -28.27
N SER A 12 7.22 2.26 -27.80
CA SER A 12 8.63 2.21 -27.37
C SER A 12 8.80 1.48 -26.04
N GLU A 13 9.89 0.73 -25.90
CA GLU A 13 10.32 0.17 -24.62
C GLU A 13 10.98 1.25 -23.74
N ASN A 14 10.60 1.28 -22.48
CA ASN A 14 11.13 2.19 -21.48
C ASN A 14 11.53 1.40 -20.23
N VAL A 15 12.43 1.94 -19.42
CA VAL A 15 12.78 1.36 -18.11
C VAL A 15 11.59 1.54 -17.16
N ALA A 16 11.26 0.52 -16.36
CA ALA A 16 10.23 0.63 -15.34
C ALA A 16 10.59 1.71 -14.30
N GLY A 17 9.59 2.48 -13.86
CA GLY A 17 9.77 3.61 -12.92
C GLY A 17 9.83 4.99 -13.56
N LEU A 18 9.93 5.09 -14.90
CA LEU A 18 9.80 6.36 -15.61
C LEU A 18 8.35 6.86 -15.60
N GLN A 19 8.16 8.15 -15.33
CA GLN A 19 6.83 8.80 -15.31
C GLN A 19 6.31 9.09 -16.72
N PHE A 20 7.22 9.32 -17.67
CA PHE A 20 6.92 9.67 -19.05
C PHE A 20 7.78 8.86 -20.01
N CYS A 21 7.25 8.63 -21.22
CA CYS A 21 7.93 7.98 -22.32
C CYS A 21 9.05 8.89 -22.83
N GLY A 22 10.29 8.39 -22.89
CA GLY A 22 11.43 9.17 -23.39
C GLY A 22 11.38 9.49 -24.89
N VAL A 23 10.46 8.86 -25.63
CA VAL A 23 10.31 9.05 -27.08
C VAL A 23 9.17 10.00 -27.41
N CYS A 24 7.97 9.76 -26.88
CA CYS A 24 6.77 10.52 -27.27
C CYS A 24 6.19 11.41 -26.15
N GLY A 25 6.81 11.41 -24.96
CA GLY A 25 6.37 12.20 -23.82
C GLY A 25 5.07 11.72 -23.15
N ALA A 26 4.44 10.64 -23.65
CA ALA A 26 3.22 10.11 -23.05
C ALA A 26 3.47 9.59 -21.62
N LYS A 27 2.51 9.79 -20.73
CA LYS A 27 2.59 9.30 -19.35
C LYS A 27 2.61 7.78 -19.32
N LEU A 28 3.61 7.18 -18.69
CA LEU A 28 3.74 5.73 -18.57
C LEU A 28 2.96 5.29 -17.32
N THR A 29 1.82 4.64 -17.52
CA THR A 29 0.93 4.21 -16.43
C THR A 29 1.45 3.00 -15.65
N ALA A 30 2.50 2.32 -16.14
CA ALA A 30 3.06 1.13 -15.49
C ALA A 30 4.28 1.40 -14.58
N GLY A 31 4.73 2.66 -14.46
CA GLY A 31 5.88 3.04 -13.62
C GLY A 31 5.52 3.66 -12.27
N ALA A 32 4.28 4.14 -12.09
CA ALA A 32 3.81 4.64 -10.82
C ALA A 32 3.35 3.46 -9.96
N GLN A 33 4.28 2.85 -9.22
CA GLN A 33 3.92 2.05 -8.05
C GLN A 33 3.13 2.97 -7.12
N LYS A 34 1.80 2.93 -7.23
CA LYS A 34 0.87 3.53 -6.27
C LYS A 34 1.10 2.79 -4.96
N SER A 35 1.92 3.36 -4.07
CA SER A 35 1.98 2.89 -2.70
C SER A 35 0.63 3.15 -2.05
N ASP A 36 -0.13 2.08 -1.80
CA ASP A 36 -1.42 2.19 -1.13
C ASP A 36 -1.24 2.72 0.31
N ILE A 37 -2.08 3.67 0.70
CA ILE A 37 -2.12 4.25 2.03
C ILE A 37 -3.03 3.38 2.89
N VAL A 38 -2.45 2.75 3.91
CA VAL A 38 -3.21 1.98 4.91
C VAL A 38 -3.86 2.95 5.89
N CYS A 39 -5.18 2.83 6.05
CA CYS A 39 -5.92 3.66 7.01
C CYS A 39 -5.47 3.34 8.45
N PRO A 40 -5.03 4.33 9.24
CA PRO A 40 -4.60 4.10 10.61
C PRO A 40 -5.76 3.74 11.56
N ALA A 41 -7.01 4.06 11.20
CA ALA A 41 -8.17 3.80 12.04
C ALA A 41 -8.77 2.41 11.82
N CYS A 42 -8.75 1.87 10.60
CA CYS A 42 -9.43 0.62 10.27
C CYS A 42 -8.60 -0.38 9.46
N GLY A 43 -7.37 -0.03 9.07
CA GLY A 43 -6.47 -0.90 8.30
C GLY A 43 -6.82 -1.08 6.82
N PHE A 44 -7.87 -0.41 6.33
CA PHE A 44 -8.26 -0.50 4.91
C PHE A 44 -7.19 0.13 4.00
N GLN A 45 -6.84 -0.54 2.91
CA GLN A 45 -5.92 -0.01 1.89
C GLN A 45 -6.67 0.97 0.99
N ASN A 46 -6.16 2.19 0.90
CA ASN A 46 -6.71 3.24 0.06
C ASN A 46 -5.67 3.64 -0.99
N PRO A 47 -6.09 3.98 -2.22
CA PRO A 47 -5.17 4.53 -3.20
C PRO A 47 -4.55 5.84 -2.69
N PRO A 48 -3.31 6.18 -3.09
CA PRO A 48 -2.61 7.35 -2.54
C PRO A 48 -3.34 8.68 -2.81
N SER A 49 -4.17 8.77 -3.84
CA SER A 49 -4.95 9.98 -4.14
C SER A 49 -6.20 10.19 -3.25
N GLN A 50 -6.50 9.28 -2.31
CA GLN A 50 -7.67 9.40 -1.42
C GLN A 50 -7.36 10.31 -0.22
N HIS A 51 -8.26 11.26 0.04
CA HIS A 51 -8.20 12.12 1.23
C HIS A 51 -8.95 11.54 2.43
N PHE A 52 -9.90 10.64 2.19
CA PHE A 52 -10.70 9.98 3.22
C PHE A 52 -10.69 8.47 3.01
N CYS A 53 -10.85 7.70 4.08
CA CYS A 53 -10.92 6.26 3.97
C CYS A 53 -12.25 5.84 3.34
N GLY A 54 -12.21 5.04 2.27
CA GLY A 54 -13.40 4.52 1.61
C GLY A 54 -14.23 3.53 2.45
N ASN A 55 -13.69 3.04 3.56
CA ASN A 55 -14.37 2.10 4.46
C ASN A 55 -14.93 2.78 5.72
N CYS A 56 -14.14 3.61 6.41
CA CYS A 56 -14.54 4.20 7.69
C CYS A 56 -14.72 5.74 7.66
N GLY A 57 -14.46 6.40 6.53
CA GLY A 57 -14.62 7.85 6.37
C GLY A 57 -13.56 8.71 7.07
N VAL A 58 -12.61 8.13 7.82
CA VAL A 58 -11.56 8.88 8.50
C VAL A 58 -10.64 9.58 7.49
N LYS A 59 -10.18 10.80 7.80
CA LYS A 59 -9.22 11.52 6.97
C LYS A 59 -7.89 10.75 6.93
N LEU A 60 -7.38 10.49 5.73
CA LEU A 60 -6.10 9.83 5.52
C LEU A 60 -4.96 10.85 5.59
N PRO A 61 -3.76 10.46 6.07
CA PRO A 61 -2.59 11.30 5.96
C PRO A 61 -2.30 11.55 4.48
N ALA A 62 -2.28 12.81 4.06
CA ALA A 62 -2.05 13.14 2.65
C ALA A 62 -0.64 12.67 2.26
N PRO A 63 -0.46 12.02 1.08
CA PRO A 63 0.89 11.74 0.59
C PRO A 63 1.55 13.08 0.28
N GLY A 64 2.53 13.46 1.11
CA GLY A 64 3.20 14.76 1.02
C GLY A 64 3.04 15.65 2.26
N GLU A 65 2.24 15.27 3.26
CA GLU A 65 2.31 15.87 4.60
C GLU A 65 3.44 15.26 5.44
N ALA A 66 4.57 14.91 4.80
CA ALA A 66 5.84 14.97 5.49
C ALA A 66 6.17 16.45 5.59
N LYS A 67 6.26 17.00 6.82
CA LYS A 67 6.70 18.36 7.11
C LYS A 67 7.78 18.78 6.10
N VAL A 68 7.42 19.62 5.12
CA VAL A 68 8.33 20.03 4.05
C VAL A 68 9.45 20.80 4.73
N GLN A 69 10.62 20.18 4.79
CA GLN A 69 11.81 20.82 5.32
C GLN A 69 12.18 21.92 4.32
N GLU A 70 12.36 23.14 4.80
CA GLU A 70 12.75 24.27 3.96
C GLU A 70 14.28 24.42 3.99
N ILE A 71 14.87 24.71 2.84
CA ILE A 71 16.28 25.10 2.69
C ILE A 71 16.35 26.52 2.09
N SER A 72 17.22 27.36 2.66
CA SER A 72 17.49 28.69 2.11
C SER A 72 18.56 28.61 1.03
N CYS A 73 18.30 29.26 -0.11
CA CYS A 73 19.23 29.31 -1.22
C CYS A 73 20.51 30.09 -0.82
N PRO A 74 21.71 29.51 -0.98
CA PRO A 74 22.96 30.19 -0.62
C PRO A 74 23.28 31.38 -1.53
N ALA A 75 22.71 31.44 -2.74
CA ALA A 75 22.99 32.50 -3.71
C ALA A 75 22.05 33.71 -3.60
N CYS A 76 20.80 33.54 -3.15
CA CYS A 76 19.81 34.62 -3.13
C CYS A 76 18.94 34.68 -1.85
N GLY A 77 19.11 33.75 -0.91
CA GLY A 77 18.37 33.71 0.35
C GLY A 77 16.93 33.20 0.26
N SER A 78 16.40 32.93 -0.93
CA SER A 78 15.02 32.44 -1.08
C SER A 78 14.82 31.08 -0.40
N LYS A 79 13.64 30.88 0.20
CA LYS A 79 13.25 29.61 0.80
C LYS A 79 12.74 28.65 -0.27
N ASN A 80 13.26 27.42 -0.25
CA ASN A 80 12.91 26.38 -1.21
C ASN A 80 12.62 25.07 -0.45
N PRO A 81 11.80 24.16 -1.01
CA PRO A 81 11.66 22.80 -0.48
C PRO A 81 13.00 22.06 -0.49
N ALA A 82 13.30 21.27 0.56
CA ALA A 82 14.57 20.56 0.70
C ALA A 82 14.77 19.44 -0.34
N ASP A 83 13.71 18.98 -1.00
CA ASP A 83 13.75 18.01 -2.10
C ASP A 83 14.08 18.65 -3.46
N ARG A 84 14.21 19.98 -3.53
CA ARG A 84 14.49 20.70 -4.79
C ARG A 84 16.00 20.85 -5.04
N HIS A 85 16.44 20.54 -6.26
CA HIS A 85 17.87 20.64 -6.64
C HIS A 85 18.33 22.06 -7.05
N PHE A 86 17.42 22.90 -7.54
CA PHE A 86 17.72 24.25 -8.04
C PHE A 86 16.75 25.28 -7.45
N CYS A 87 17.26 26.46 -7.13
CA CYS A 87 16.50 27.58 -6.62
C CYS A 87 15.43 28.04 -7.62
N GLY A 88 14.18 28.15 -7.17
CA GLY A 88 13.07 28.61 -8.02
C GLY A 88 13.09 30.09 -8.37
N VAL A 89 13.95 30.89 -7.72
CA VAL A 89 14.05 32.34 -7.94
C VAL A 89 15.26 32.70 -8.80
N CYS A 90 16.44 32.20 -8.44
CA CYS A 90 17.69 32.57 -9.12
C CYS A 90 18.34 31.43 -9.93
N GLY A 91 17.80 30.21 -9.87
CA GLY A 91 18.34 29.05 -10.60
C GLY A 91 19.59 28.40 -10.00
N ALA A 92 20.18 28.94 -8.93
CA ALA A 92 21.37 28.37 -8.29
C ALA A 92 21.12 26.98 -7.69
N SER A 93 22.13 26.10 -7.70
CA SER A 93 22.04 24.77 -7.10
C SER A 93 21.86 24.84 -5.58
N LEU A 94 20.93 24.05 -5.05
CA LEU A 94 20.67 23.92 -3.62
C LEU A 94 21.39 22.72 -2.99
N THR A 95 21.94 21.82 -3.82
CA THR A 95 22.78 20.72 -3.37
C THR A 95 24.12 21.26 -2.89
N PRO A 96 24.61 20.88 -1.69
CA PRO A 96 25.97 21.20 -1.27
C PRO A 96 26.96 20.67 -2.32
N PRO A 97 28.03 21.41 -2.67
CA PRO A 97 29.08 20.85 -3.50
C PRO A 97 29.65 19.64 -2.75
N VAL A 98 29.48 18.45 -3.32
CA VAL A 98 30.29 17.29 -2.93
C VAL A 98 31.72 17.76 -3.09
N GLN A 99 32.41 17.90 -1.97
CA GLN A 99 33.83 18.22 -1.96
C GLN A 99 34.51 17.12 -2.78
N THR A 100 34.92 17.48 -3.98
CA THR A 100 35.94 16.76 -4.72
C THR A 100 37.19 16.79 -3.87
N ALA A 101 37.35 15.75 -3.05
CA ALA A 101 38.58 15.49 -2.33
C ALA A 101 39.72 15.36 -3.36
N LYS A 102 40.61 16.35 -3.30
CA LYS A 102 41.86 16.45 -4.03
C LYS A 102 42.74 15.23 -3.75
N ALA A 103 43.36 14.71 -4.81
CA ALA A 103 44.15 13.49 -4.87
C ALA A 103 45.38 13.45 -3.93
N ALA A 104 45.67 12.26 -3.41
CA ALA A 104 47.02 11.75 -3.07
C ALA A 104 47.05 10.21 -3.22
N GLU A 105 47.69 9.76 -4.32
CA GLU A 105 48.63 8.62 -4.54
C GLU A 105 48.85 7.48 -3.50
N PRO A 106 49.47 6.35 -3.90
CA PRO A 106 49.05 5.29 -4.81
C PRO A 106 48.81 3.94 -4.11
N VAL A 107 48.28 3.01 -4.90
CA VAL A 107 47.89 1.62 -4.60
C VAL A 107 49.05 0.79 -4.03
N ALA A 108 48.83 0.22 -2.83
CA ALA A 108 49.52 -0.97 -2.36
C ALA A 108 48.53 -2.15 -2.38
N THR A 109 48.77 -3.08 -3.30
CA THR A 109 47.97 -4.26 -3.60
C THR A 109 47.99 -5.25 -2.44
N GLN A 110 46.82 -5.53 -1.84
CA GLN A 110 46.63 -6.72 -1.02
C GLN A 110 45.85 -7.77 -1.82
N PRO A 111 46.20 -9.07 -1.73
CA PRO A 111 45.51 -10.13 -2.45
C PRO A 111 44.11 -10.34 -1.84
N VAL A 112 43.07 -10.18 -2.68
CA VAL A 112 41.67 -10.38 -2.30
C VAL A 112 41.35 -11.88 -2.33
N GLN A 113 40.91 -12.42 -1.19
CA GLN A 113 40.33 -13.77 -1.13
C GLN A 113 38.88 -13.75 -1.68
N PRO A 114 38.41 -14.81 -2.36
CA PRO A 114 37.06 -14.85 -2.90
C PRO A 114 36.06 -15.16 -1.78
N MET A 115 35.36 -14.14 -1.29
CA MET A 115 34.14 -14.33 -0.51
C MET A 115 32.96 -14.56 -1.45
N VAL A 116 32.62 -15.83 -1.64
CA VAL A 116 31.33 -16.24 -2.19
C VAL A 116 30.28 -15.98 -1.10
N SER A 117 29.55 -14.87 -1.20
CA SER A 117 28.38 -14.62 -0.35
C SER A 117 27.13 -15.15 -1.06
N THR A 118 26.65 -16.29 -0.59
CA THR A 118 25.33 -16.86 -0.91
C THR A 118 24.23 -15.86 -0.52
N PRO A 119 23.23 -15.60 -1.37
CA PRO A 119 22.12 -14.73 -0.98
C PRO A 119 21.22 -15.45 0.02
N ALA A 120 21.02 -14.82 1.18
CA ALA A 120 20.09 -15.28 2.21
C ALA A 120 18.65 -15.15 1.70
N HIS A 121 17.98 -16.28 1.47
CA HIS A 121 16.53 -16.32 1.29
C HIS A 121 15.85 -15.87 2.58
N SER A 122 15.22 -14.68 2.58
CA SER A 122 14.36 -14.28 3.70
C SER A 122 13.03 -15.02 3.57
N GLU A 123 12.89 -16.10 4.32
CA GLU A 123 11.63 -16.83 4.43
C GLU A 123 10.63 -15.97 5.22
N VAL A 124 9.62 -15.45 4.53
CA VAL A 124 8.53 -14.70 5.15
C VAL A 124 7.65 -15.69 5.91
N ALA A 125 7.74 -15.67 7.24
CA ALA A 125 6.91 -16.50 8.12
C ALA A 125 5.43 -16.09 8.01
N VAL A 126 4.65 -16.88 7.26
CA VAL A 126 3.19 -16.71 7.18
C VAL A 126 2.55 -17.35 8.41
N ARG A 127 1.91 -16.53 9.25
CA ARG A 127 1.15 -17.04 10.41
C ARG A 127 -0.18 -17.62 9.91
N PRO A 128 -0.52 -18.89 10.21
CA PRO A 128 -1.78 -19.45 9.78
C PRO A 128 -2.93 -18.82 10.57
N THR A 129 -3.89 -18.22 9.87
CA THR A 129 -5.02 -17.47 10.43
C THR A 129 -6.19 -18.38 10.84
N TRP A 130 -5.92 -19.34 11.74
CA TRP A 130 -6.96 -20.25 12.26
C TRP A 130 -8.14 -19.53 12.94
N GLY A 131 -7.93 -18.32 13.47
CA GLY A 131 -8.96 -17.55 14.18
C GLY A 131 -10.13 -17.10 13.29
N LEU A 132 -9.89 -16.80 12.02
CA LEU A 132 -10.95 -16.39 11.09
C LEU A 132 -11.84 -17.57 10.70
N ALA A 133 -11.23 -18.74 10.46
CA ALA A 133 -11.96 -19.98 10.16
C ALA A 133 -12.82 -20.43 11.35
N TRP A 134 -12.26 -20.39 12.57
CA TRP A 134 -13.00 -20.72 13.79
C TRP A 134 -14.17 -19.74 14.03
N GLY A 135 -13.95 -18.43 13.85
CA GLY A 135 -15.02 -17.43 14.00
C GLY A 135 -16.16 -17.60 13.00
N LEU A 136 -15.86 -17.93 11.74
CA LEU A 136 -16.88 -18.17 10.71
C LEU A 136 -17.71 -19.43 11.02
N PHE A 137 -17.07 -20.50 11.50
CA PHE A 137 -17.75 -21.74 11.89
C PHE A 137 -18.83 -21.50 12.97
N TRP A 138 -18.49 -20.77 14.03
CA TRP A 138 -19.44 -20.49 15.12
C TRP A 138 -20.62 -19.62 14.67
N ARG A 139 -20.39 -18.67 13.75
CA ARG A 139 -21.47 -17.84 13.19
C ARG A 139 -22.43 -18.68 12.34
N ILE A 140 -21.89 -19.59 11.53
CA ILE A 140 -22.71 -20.52 10.73
C ILE A 140 -23.49 -21.45 11.66
N ALA A 141 -22.86 -22.02 12.69
CA ALA A 141 -23.53 -22.88 13.66
C ALA A 141 -24.68 -22.17 14.40
N LEU A 142 -24.46 -20.92 14.84
CA LEU A 142 -25.52 -20.11 15.47
C LEU A 142 -26.68 -19.82 14.51
N LEU A 143 -26.39 -19.52 13.24
CA LEU A 143 -27.43 -19.32 12.24
C LEU A 143 -28.25 -20.60 12.02
N TRP A 144 -27.61 -21.77 11.94
CA TRP A 144 -28.32 -23.05 11.83
C TRP A 144 -29.19 -23.37 13.04
N LEU A 145 -28.72 -23.11 14.25
CA LEU A 145 -29.52 -23.30 15.47
C LEU A 145 -30.73 -22.34 15.52
N LEU A 146 -30.54 -21.09 15.10
CA LEU A 146 -31.60 -20.09 15.06
C LEU A 146 -32.66 -20.46 14.02
N PHE A 147 -32.26 -20.68 12.76
CA PHE A 147 -33.17 -21.05 11.68
C PHE A 147 -33.83 -22.41 11.92
N GLY A 148 -33.05 -23.41 12.32
CA GLY A 148 -33.57 -24.75 12.64
C GLY A 148 -34.53 -24.72 13.82
N GLY A 149 -34.24 -23.94 14.87
CA GLY A 149 -35.14 -23.73 16.00
C GLY A 149 -36.45 -23.07 15.61
N ILE A 150 -36.42 -22.03 14.76
CA ILE A 150 -37.63 -21.38 14.25
C ILE A 150 -38.50 -22.35 13.45
N ILE A 151 -37.88 -23.10 12.52
CA ILE A 151 -38.60 -24.10 11.70
C ILE A 151 -39.23 -25.17 12.61
N TYR A 152 -38.47 -25.66 13.59
CA TYR A 152 -38.97 -26.65 14.55
C TYR A 152 -40.17 -26.13 15.33
N LEU A 153 -40.10 -24.91 15.87
CA LEU A 153 -41.20 -24.30 16.61
C LEU A 153 -42.43 -24.07 15.73
N MET A 154 -42.25 -23.63 14.48
CA MET A 154 -43.36 -23.51 13.52
C MET A 154 -44.06 -24.85 13.29
N VAL A 155 -43.30 -25.91 12.99
CA VAL A 155 -43.87 -27.25 12.75
C VAL A 155 -44.55 -27.78 14.01
N TYR A 156 -43.92 -27.61 15.16
CA TYR A 156 -44.48 -28.03 16.46
C TYR A 156 -45.80 -27.31 16.77
N PHE A 157 -45.87 -26.00 16.54
CA PHE A 157 -47.09 -25.22 16.71
C PHE A 157 -48.18 -25.63 15.72
N LEU A 158 -47.83 -25.84 14.45
CA LEU A 158 -48.78 -26.34 13.44
C LEU A 158 -49.35 -27.70 13.84
N MET A 159 -48.53 -28.60 14.35
CA MET A 159 -48.98 -29.91 14.86
C MET A 159 -49.89 -29.74 16.08
N LEU A 160 -49.52 -28.93 17.07
CA LEU A 160 -50.35 -28.64 18.23
C LEU A 160 -51.73 -28.07 17.85
N SER A 161 -51.75 -27.12 16.89
CA SER A 161 -52.99 -26.51 16.41
C SER A 161 -53.90 -27.48 15.66
N ASN A 162 -53.35 -28.55 15.09
CA ASN A 162 -54.14 -29.63 14.46
C ASN A 162 -54.68 -30.64 15.49
N ILE A 163 -54.03 -30.77 16.65
CA ILE A 163 -54.39 -31.76 17.67
C ILE A 163 -55.46 -31.24 18.63
N ILE A 164 -55.52 -29.92 18.87
CA ILE A 164 -56.46 -29.31 19.82
C ILE A 164 -57.69 -28.82 19.04
N PRO A 165 -58.84 -29.54 19.02
CA PRO A 165 -60.06 -29.02 18.42
C PRO A 165 -60.51 -27.75 19.16
N PRO A 166 -61.08 -26.75 18.46
CA PRO A 166 -61.60 -25.57 19.12
C PRO A 166 -62.68 -25.99 20.11
N LEU A 167 -62.55 -25.55 21.37
CA LEU A 167 -63.58 -25.73 22.39
C LEU A 167 -64.85 -25.06 21.89
N GLN A 168 -65.81 -25.84 21.41
CA GLN A 168 -67.12 -25.32 21.04
C GLN A 168 -67.81 -24.88 22.32
N GLY A 169 -67.85 -23.57 22.54
CA GLY A 169 -68.60 -22.93 23.61
C GLY A 169 -70.08 -23.22 23.44
N SER A 170 -70.70 -23.68 24.53
CA SER A 170 -72.14 -23.96 24.69
C SER A 170 -72.96 -22.68 24.72
#